data_AF-A0A0K9PTW2-F1
#
_entry.id   AF-A0A0K9PTW2-F1
#
_cell.length_a   1.000
_cell.length_b   1.000
_cell.length_c   1.000
_cell.angle_alpha   90.00
_cell.angle_beta   90.00
_cell.angle_gamma   90.00
#
_symmetry.space_group_name_H-M   'P 1'
#
loop_
_entity.id
_entity.type
_entity.pdbx_description
1 polymer ?
#
loop_
_entity_poly.entity_id
_entity_poly.type
_entity_poly.pdbx_seq_one_letter_code
_entity_poly.pdbx_strand_id
1 'polypeptide(L)'
;HNFLSKEECNHLIELAKPRMKMSTVVDSTTGKSTGSKVRTSSGMFLQRGSDEVITAIEKRLADYTFIPKEHGEGLQVLHYEVGQKYEPHFDYFVDEFNTKNGGQRMATVLMYLSDVEEGGETIFPNAKVNSSSLPYYNELSECGKRGLAVKPKMGDALLFWSMKPDATLDPLSLHGGCPVIKGNKWSSTKWLHVSDYH
;
A
#
# COMPACT_ATOMS: atom_id res chain seq x y z
N HIS A 1 8.34 -8.29 -9.93
CA HIS A 1 9.62 -8.15 -9.22
C HIS A 1 10.47 -7.05 -9.83
N ASN A 2 11.37 -6.43 -9.08
CA ASN A 2 12.29 -5.36 -9.51
C ASN A 2 11.57 -4.25 -10.30
N PHE A 3 10.41 -3.81 -9.80
CA PHE A 3 9.61 -2.76 -10.42
C PHE A 3 10.26 -1.38 -10.25
N LEU A 4 10.88 -1.14 -9.09
CA LEU A 4 11.72 0.02 -8.82
C LEU A 4 13.19 -0.40 -8.74
N SER A 5 14.07 0.48 -9.20
CA SER A 5 15.50 0.41 -8.90
C SER A 5 15.77 0.75 -7.42
N LYS A 6 16.96 0.39 -6.92
CA LYS A 6 17.35 0.72 -5.55
C LYS A 6 17.47 2.23 -5.36
N GLU A 7 17.92 2.93 -6.40
CA GLU A 7 18.09 4.37 -6.47
C GLU A 7 16.73 5.07 -6.35
N GLU A 8 15.71 4.59 -7.09
CA GLU A 8 14.33 5.10 -6.98
C GLU A 8 13.74 4.86 -5.59
N CYS A 9 13.93 3.67 -5.01
CA CYS A 9 13.46 3.38 -3.66
C CYS A 9 14.06 4.35 -2.63
N ASN A 10 15.38 4.56 -2.68
CA ASN A 10 16.06 5.49 -1.79
C ASN A 10 15.61 6.93 -2.02
N HIS A 11 15.43 7.35 -3.28
CA HIS A 11 14.94 8.69 -3.61
C HIS A 11 13.58 8.98 -2.95
N LEU A 12 12.62 8.06 -3.06
CA LEU A 12 11.31 8.22 -2.42
C LEU A 12 11.41 8.29 -0.89
N ILE A 13 12.30 7.49 -0.28
CA ILE A 13 12.53 7.51 1.17
C ILE A 13 13.12 8.86 1.60
N GLU A 14 14.14 9.38 0.91
CA GLU A 14 14.81 10.63 1.27
C GLU A 14 13.88 11.84 1.12
N LEU A 15 13.03 11.87 0.08
CA LEU A 15 12.02 12.92 -0.06
C LEU A 15 10.97 12.90 1.07
N ALA A 16 10.60 11.70 1.52
CA ALA A 16 9.55 11.51 2.52
C ALA A 16 10.03 11.79 3.95
N LYS A 17 11.21 11.29 4.32
CA LYS A 17 11.82 11.37 5.67
C LYS A 17 11.58 12.69 6.43
N PRO A 18 11.91 13.88 5.86
CA PRO A 18 11.79 15.14 6.61
C PRO A 18 10.34 15.58 6.88
N ARG A 19 9.35 14.94 6.24
CA ARG A 19 7.93 15.34 6.29
C ARG A 19 7.02 14.25 6.83
N MET A 20 7.59 13.15 7.34
CA MET A 20 6.82 12.04 7.92
C MET A 20 6.05 12.50 9.15
N LYS A 21 4.76 12.16 9.19
CA LYS A 21 3.89 12.38 10.34
C LYS A 21 3.25 11.06 10.75
N MET A 22 2.90 10.92 12.04
CA MET A 22 2.15 9.76 12.49
C MET A 22 0.86 9.62 11.67
N SER A 23 0.61 8.41 11.18
CA SER A 23 -0.58 8.11 10.40
C SER A 23 -1.79 8.24 11.31
N THR A 24 -2.79 8.97 10.85
CA THR A 24 -4.09 9.06 11.51
C THR A 24 -5.09 8.23 10.73
N VAL A 25 -6.10 7.71 11.43
CA VAL A 25 -7.30 7.18 10.77
C VAL A 25 -8.44 8.16 10.99
N VAL A 26 -9.31 8.27 10.00
CA VAL A 26 -10.60 8.92 10.18
C VAL A 26 -11.49 7.92 10.91
N ASP A 27 -11.89 8.25 12.13
CA ASP A 27 -12.85 7.45 12.87
C ASP A 27 -14.20 7.47 12.14
N SER A 28 -14.72 6.29 11.79
CA SER A 28 -15.95 6.15 10.99
C SER A 28 -17.22 6.62 11.70
N THR A 29 -17.18 6.77 13.02
CA THR A 29 -18.33 7.18 13.84
C THR A 29 -18.35 8.70 14.07
N THR A 30 -17.17 9.30 14.20
CA THR A 30 -17.01 10.71 14.62
C THR A 30 -16.42 11.60 13.54
N GLY A 31 -15.90 11.03 12.45
CA GLY A 31 -15.23 11.75 11.36
C GLY A 31 -13.92 12.44 11.75
N LYS A 32 -13.43 12.21 12.98
CA LYS A 32 -12.22 12.87 13.51
C LYS A 32 -10.97 12.04 13.26
N SER A 33 -9.90 12.74 12.92
CA SER A 33 -8.56 12.17 12.77
C SER A 33 -8.00 11.85 14.15
N THR A 34 -7.87 10.57 14.51
CA THR A 34 -7.30 10.14 15.80
C THR A 34 -6.02 9.32 15.59
N GLY A 35 -5.12 9.38 16.58
CA GLY A 35 -3.93 8.53 16.63
C GLY A 35 -4.37 7.07 16.66
N SER A 36 -4.04 6.33 15.60
CA SER A 36 -4.70 5.06 15.33
C SER A 36 -3.96 3.88 15.95
N LYS A 37 -4.65 3.08 16.79
CA LYS A 37 -4.18 1.72 17.15
C LYS A 37 -4.26 0.75 15.98
N VAL A 38 -4.98 1.12 14.92
CA VAL A 38 -5.27 0.33 13.72
C VAL A 38 -4.15 0.50 12.69
N ARG A 39 -3.64 1.73 12.53
CA ARG A 39 -2.51 2.06 11.65
C ARG A 39 -1.47 2.86 12.43
N THR A 40 -0.38 2.22 12.80
CA THR A 40 0.63 2.80 13.69
C THR A 40 1.87 3.30 12.97
N SER A 41 1.86 3.33 11.62
CA SER A 41 2.97 3.84 10.80
C SER A 41 3.10 5.36 10.87
N SER A 42 4.22 5.88 10.38
CA SER A 42 4.30 7.26 9.88
C SER A 42 4.10 7.29 8.36
N GLY A 43 3.64 8.41 7.83
CA GLY A 43 3.34 8.56 6.40
C GLY A 43 3.37 9.98 5.90
N MET A 44 3.51 10.12 4.59
CA MET A 44 3.38 11.38 3.86
C MET A 44 3.01 11.13 2.39
N PHE A 45 2.42 12.12 1.73
CA PHE A 45 2.12 12.05 0.29
C PHE A 45 3.10 12.90 -0.52
N LEU A 46 3.75 12.30 -1.49
CA LEU A 46 4.52 13.00 -2.51
C LEU A 46 3.55 13.53 -3.58
N GLN A 47 3.77 14.76 -4.01
CA GLN A 47 2.97 15.40 -5.04
C GLN A 47 3.23 14.72 -6.39
N ARG A 48 2.16 14.52 -7.17
CA ARG A 48 2.22 13.95 -8.51
C ARG A 48 3.14 14.77 -9.41
N GLY A 49 4.00 14.09 -10.17
CA GLY A 49 4.96 14.73 -11.08
C GLY A 49 5.87 15.79 -10.43
N SER A 50 6.14 15.73 -9.12
CA SER A 50 6.93 16.77 -8.45
C SER A 50 8.40 16.78 -8.83
N ASP A 51 8.91 15.67 -9.37
CA ASP A 51 10.22 15.58 -10.00
C ASP A 51 10.23 14.52 -11.12
N GLU A 52 11.36 14.42 -11.83
CA GLU A 52 11.54 13.50 -12.97
C GLU A 52 11.47 12.03 -12.56
N VAL A 53 11.94 11.68 -11.35
CA VAL A 53 11.94 10.30 -10.84
C VAL A 53 10.50 9.87 -10.54
N ILE A 54 9.74 10.70 -9.82
CA ILE A 54 8.32 10.46 -9.55
C ILE A 54 7.54 10.38 -10.85
N THR A 55 7.79 11.28 -11.80
CA THR A 55 7.14 11.26 -13.12
C THR A 55 7.42 9.95 -13.87
N ALA A 56 8.66 9.46 -13.83
CA ALA A 56 9.04 8.20 -14.46
C ALA A 56 8.37 6.99 -13.79
N ILE A 57 8.29 6.97 -12.45
CA ILE A 57 7.60 5.92 -11.68
C ILE A 57 6.10 5.93 -12.00
N GLU A 58 5.46 7.10 -12.02
CA GLU A 58 4.04 7.24 -12.35
C GLU A 58 3.72 6.81 -13.78
N LYS A 59 4.60 7.12 -14.74
CA LYS A 59 4.48 6.62 -16.10
C LYS A 59 4.60 5.09 -16.15
N ARG A 60 5.58 4.51 -15.44
CA ARG A 60 5.76 3.05 -15.38
C ARG A 60 4.57 2.35 -14.74
N LEU A 61 3.99 2.95 -13.70
CA LEU A 61 2.76 2.46 -13.07
C LEU A 61 1.60 2.44 -14.08
N ALA A 62 1.44 3.50 -14.87
CA ALA A 62 0.43 3.56 -15.91
C ALA A 62 0.66 2.48 -17.00
N ASP A 63 1.91 2.32 -17.46
CA ASP A 63 2.26 1.32 -18.47
C ASP A 63 2.01 -0.12 -17.97
N TYR A 64 2.29 -0.40 -16.69
CA TYR A 64 2.13 -1.75 -16.10
C TYR A 64 0.68 -2.10 -15.78
N THR A 65 -0.11 -1.11 -15.34
CA THR A 65 -1.51 -1.31 -14.93
C THR A 65 -2.50 -1.10 -16.07
N PHE A 66 -2.05 -0.50 -17.18
CA PHE A 66 -2.90 -0.03 -18.28
C PHE A 66 -3.95 1.01 -17.84
N ILE A 67 -3.70 1.71 -16.72
CA ILE A 67 -4.55 2.77 -16.20
C ILE A 67 -3.84 4.12 -16.40
N PRO A 68 -4.49 5.15 -16.95
CA PRO A 68 -3.87 6.45 -17.14
C PRO A 68 -3.32 7.03 -15.82
N LYS A 69 -2.17 7.71 -15.87
CA LYS A 69 -1.56 8.33 -14.67
C LYS A 69 -2.46 9.40 -14.04
N GLU A 70 -3.40 9.93 -14.82
CA GLU A 70 -4.43 10.90 -14.46
C GLU A 70 -5.39 10.36 -13.39
N HIS A 71 -5.61 9.06 -13.38
CA HIS A 71 -6.49 8.36 -12.43
C HIS A 71 -5.81 8.07 -11.08
N GLY A 72 -4.51 8.33 -10.96
CA GLY A 72 -3.74 7.97 -9.78
C GLY A 72 -3.61 9.10 -8.77
N GLU A 73 -3.80 8.80 -7.48
CA GLU A 73 -3.44 9.72 -6.39
C GLU A 73 -1.93 9.98 -6.32
N GLY A 74 -1.48 10.94 -5.50
CA GLY A 74 -0.05 11.08 -5.18
C GLY A 74 0.54 9.81 -4.53
N LEU A 75 1.85 9.61 -4.67
CA LEU A 75 2.53 8.47 -4.02
C LEU A 75 2.51 8.64 -2.50
N GLN A 76 1.85 7.74 -1.79
CA GLN A 76 1.88 7.74 -0.33
C GLN A 76 3.08 6.93 0.15
N VAL A 77 4.07 7.57 0.78
CA VAL A 77 5.21 6.89 1.41
C VAL A 77 4.90 6.61 2.88
N LEU A 78 5.24 5.41 3.34
CA LEU A 78 4.97 4.90 4.67
C LEU A 78 6.23 4.29 5.28
N HIS A 79 6.37 4.48 6.59
CA HIS A 79 7.43 3.88 7.39
C HIS A 79 6.84 3.19 8.62
N TYR A 80 7.23 1.93 8.81
CA TYR A 80 6.89 1.11 9.96
C TYR A 80 8.16 0.72 10.71
N GLU A 81 8.23 1.12 11.97
CA GLU A 81 9.21 0.66 12.94
C GLU A 81 8.81 -0.70 13.54
N VAL A 82 9.71 -1.31 14.31
CA VAL A 82 9.44 -2.55 15.04
C VAL A 82 8.15 -2.42 15.88
N GLY A 83 7.27 -3.40 15.75
CA GLY A 83 5.95 -3.46 16.39
C GLY A 83 4.85 -2.68 15.67
N GLN A 84 5.17 -1.76 14.76
CA GLN A 84 4.17 -1.03 14.00
C GLN A 84 3.53 -1.90 12.91
N LYS A 85 2.24 -1.64 12.65
CA LYS A 85 1.38 -2.47 11.80
C LYS A 85 0.27 -1.66 11.14
N TYR A 86 -0.45 -2.31 10.23
CA TYR A 86 -1.73 -1.85 9.73
C TYR A 86 -2.73 -3.02 9.78
N GLU A 87 -3.76 -2.89 10.60
CA GLU A 87 -4.85 -3.87 10.62
C GLU A 87 -5.51 -4.03 9.23
N PRO A 88 -6.09 -5.22 8.96
CA PRO A 88 -6.80 -5.46 7.72
C PRO A 88 -7.87 -4.42 7.43
N HIS A 89 -7.86 -3.88 6.21
CA HIS A 89 -8.77 -2.85 5.72
C HIS A 89 -8.99 -3.00 4.21
N PHE A 90 -9.90 -2.20 3.68
CA PHE A 90 -10.14 -2.06 2.26
C PHE A 90 -9.61 -0.72 1.78
N ASP A 91 -9.10 -0.69 0.56
CA ASP A 91 -8.70 0.55 -0.11
C ASP A 91 -9.86 1.26 -0.80
N TYR A 92 -10.93 0.54 -1.13
CA TYR A 92 -12.17 1.14 -1.65
C TYR A 92 -12.85 2.00 -0.58
N PHE A 93 -13.60 3.01 -1.03
CA PHE A 93 -14.39 3.84 -0.13
C PHE A 93 -15.76 3.22 0.13
N VAL A 94 -16.26 3.41 1.36
CA VAL A 94 -17.64 3.04 1.73
C VAL A 94 -18.57 4.26 1.81
N ASP A 95 -18.01 5.46 1.76
CA ASP A 95 -18.73 6.73 1.80
C ASP A 95 -18.75 7.42 0.42
N GLU A 96 -19.80 8.22 0.19
CA GLU A 96 -19.95 8.96 -1.07
C GLU A 96 -18.97 10.14 -1.18
N PHE A 97 -18.49 10.69 -0.06
CA PHE A 97 -17.66 11.89 -0.06
C PHE A 97 -16.31 11.65 -0.75
N ASN A 98 -15.62 10.58 -0.38
CA ASN A 98 -14.32 10.23 -0.95
C ASN A 98 -14.41 9.78 -2.42
N THR A 99 -15.58 9.32 -2.87
CA THR A 99 -15.80 8.96 -4.29
C THR A 99 -15.98 10.17 -5.22
N LYS A 100 -16.12 11.40 -4.69
CA LYS A 100 -16.35 12.59 -5.53
C LYS A 100 -15.16 12.95 -6.43
N ASN A 101 -13.96 12.55 -6.06
CA ASN A 101 -12.74 12.81 -6.83
C ASN A 101 -12.19 11.49 -7.38
N GLY A 102 -12.16 11.33 -8.70
CA GLY A 102 -11.76 10.08 -9.37
C GLY A 102 -12.76 8.92 -9.26
N GLY A 103 -13.78 8.97 -8.40
CA GLY A 103 -14.65 7.81 -8.16
C GLY A 103 -14.02 6.81 -7.19
N GLN A 104 -14.41 5.54 -7.31
CA GLN A 104 -13.82 4.46 -6.51
C GLN A 104 -12.35 4.22 -6.84
N ARG A 105 -11.58 3.82 -5.82
CA ARG A 105 -10.26 3.20 -6.01
C ARG A 105 -10.47 1.79 -6.52
N MET A 106 -10.11 1.55 -7.78
CA MET A 106 -10.26 0.23 -8.41
C MET A 106 -9.07 -0.68 -8.14
N ALA A 107 -7.88 -0.12 -8.00
CA ALA A 107 -6.65 -0.89 -7.86
C ALA A 107 -5.64 -0.16 -6.97
N THR A 108 -4.75 -0.97 -6.39
CA THR A 108 -3.64 -0.50 -5.56
C THR A 108 -2.35 -1.13 -6.06
N VAL A 109 -1.32 -0.31 -6.22
CA VAL A 109 0.06 -0.77 -6.36
C VAL A 109 0.84 -0.40 -5.10
N LEU A 110 1.25 -1.41 -4.36
CA LEU A 110 2.10 -1.29 -3.18
C LEU A 110 3.54 -1.64 -3.54
N MET A 111 4.42 -0.65 -3.52
CA MET A 111 5.85 -0.79 -3.79
C MET A 111 6.62 -0.90 -2.47
N TYR A 112 7.50 -1.90 -2.36
CA TYR A 112 8.37 -2.07 -1.20
C TYR A 112 9.68 -1.30 -1.42
N LEU A 113 9.96 -0.34 -0.53
CA LEU A 113 11.14 0.52 -0.63
C LEU A 113 12.30 0.03 0.23
N SER A 114 12.09 -0.98 1.07
CA SER A 114 13.12 -1.66 1.84
C SER A 114 12.88 -3.16 1.92
N ASP A 115 13.96 -3.90 2.13
CA ASP A 115 13.88 -5.27 2.62
C ASP A 115 13.48 -5.25 4.10
N VAL A 116 12.70 -6.22 4.54
CA VAL A 116 12.33 -6.41 5.95
C VAL A 116 12.86 -7.75 6.41
N GLU A 117 13.59 -7.75 7.52
CA GLU A 117 14.27 -8.95 8.01
C GLU A 117 13.26 -9.97 8.57
N GLU A 118 12.31 -9.52 9.38
CA GLU A 118 11.26 -10.37 9.94
C GLU A 118 9.95 -9.60 10.11
N GLY A 119 8.83 -10.23 9.75
CA GLY A 119 7.50 -9.63 9.77
C GLY A 119 7.27 -8.64 8.62
N GLY A 120 6.37 -7.68 8.84
CA GLY A 120 6.08 -6.62 7.88
C GLY A 120 5.36 -7.07 6.60
N GLU A 121 4.90 -8.31 6.50
CA GLU A 121 4.23 -8.83 5.32
C GLU A 121 2.96 -8.06 4.97
N THR A 122 2.65 -7.97 3.68
CA THR A 122 1.30 -7.58 3.25
C THR A 122 0.44 -8.84 3.21
N ILE A 123 -0.61 -8.89 4.03
CA ILE A 123 -1.50 -10.05 4.15
C ILE A 123 -2.85 -9.81 3.52
N PHE A 124 -3.44 -10.84 2.94
CA PHE A 124 -4.81 -10.91 2.45
C PHE A 124 -5.53 -12.04 3.19
N PRO A 125 -6.11 -11.77 4.38
CA PRO A 125 -6.72 -12.81 5.23
C PRO A 125 -7.93 -13.47 4.57
N ASN A 126 -8.64 -12.78 3.67
CA ASN A 126 -9.81 -13.34 2.97
C ASN A 126 -9.44 -14.10 1.70
N ALA A 127 -8.17 -14.07 1.26
CA ALA A 127 -7.76 -14.76 0.05
C ALA A 127 -7.96 -16.27 0.21
N LYS A 128 -8.65 -16.88 -0.75
CA LYS A 128 -8.97 -18.32 -0.75
C LYS A 128 -7.78 -19.15 -1.26
N VAL A 129 -6.68 -19.11 -0.52
CA VAL A 129 -5.47 -19.89 -0.83
C VAL A 129 -5.09 -20.76 0.37
N ASN A 130 -4.43 -21.88 0.10
CA ASN A 130 -3.78 -22.63 1.16
C ASN A 130 -2.45 -21.92 1.52
N SER A 131 -2.43 -21.09 2.56
CA SER A 131 -1.22 -20.33 2.93
C SER A 131 -0.03 -21.24 3.21
N SER A 132 -0.26 -22.45 3.74
CA SER A 132 0.79 -23.44 4.02
C SER A 132 1.50 -23.97 2.78
N SER A 133 0.93 -23.78 1.58
CA SER A 133 1.59 -24.15 0.32
C SER A 133 2.51 -23.07 -0.25
N LEU A 134 2.62 -21.91 0.41
CA LEU A 134 3.56 -20.87 -0.03
C LEU A 134 5.00 -21.37 0.16
N PRO A 135 5.90 -21.20 -0.84
CA PRO A 135 7.27 -21.73 -0.76
C PRO A 135 8.07 -21.14 0.40
N TYR A 136 7.71 -19.93 0.86
CA TYR A 136 8.32 -19.22 1.97
C TYR A 136 7.46 -19.25 3.25
N TYR A 137 6.48 -20.17 3.37
CA TYR A 137 5.55 -20.22 4.51
C TYR A 137 6.25 -20.29 5.87
N ASN A 138 7.34 -21.05 5.96
CA ASN A 138 8.12 -21.20 7.20
C ASN A 138 8.88 -19.92 7.59
N GLU A 139 9.06 -18.99 6.67
CA GLU A 139 9.69 -17.68 6.90
C GLU A 139 8.68 -16.58 7.22
N LEU A 140 7.38 -16.88 7.18
CA LEU A 140 6.33 -15.93 7.51
C LEU A 140 6.19 -15.81 9.04
N SER A 141 5.89 -14.59 9.48
CA SER A 141 5.42 -14.35 10.84
C SER A 141 4.10 -15.08 11.11
N GLU A 142 3.75 -15.26 12.37
CA GLU A 142 2.43 -15.78 12.76
C GLU A 142 1.28 -14.92 12.18
N CYS A 143 1.54 -13.63 11.96
CA CYS A 143 0.61 -12.77 11.25
C CYS A 143 0.49 -13.16 9.77
N GLY A 144 1.61 -13.33 9.07
CA GLY A 144 1.68 -13.73 7.65
C GLY A 144 1.03 -15.08 7.36
N LYS A 145 1.15 -16.05 8.27
CA LYS A 145 0.59 -17.40 8.09
C LYS A 145 -0.95 -17.45 8.03
N ARG A 146 -1.64 -16.40 8.49
CA ARG A 146 -3.12 -16.33 8.56
C ARG A 146 -3.83 -16.06 7.23
N GLY A 147 -3.10 -15.92 6.11
CA GLY A 147 -3.69 -15.72 4.79
C GLY A 147 -2.65 -15.80 3.68
N LEU A 148 -3.01 -15.34 2.48
CA LEU A 148 -2.00 -15.07 1.45
C LEU A 148 -1.12 -13.93 1.95
N ALA A 149 0.20 -14.10 1.91
CA ALA A 149 1.13 -13.08 2.39
C ALA A 149 2.26 -12.85 1.40
N VAL A 150 2.68 -11.60 1.30
CA VAL A 150 3.81 -11.16 0.48
C VAL A 150 4.86 -10.51 1.37
N LYS A 151 6.08 -11.06 1.34
CA LYS A 151 7.22 -10.51 2.09
C LYS A 151 7.72 -9.22 1.42
N PRO A 152 8.03 -8.16 2.19
CA PRO A 152 8.62 -6.95 1.63
C PRO A 152 10.02 -7.24 1.12
N LYS A 153 10.24 -6.95 -0.17
CA LYS A 153 11.55 -7.02 -0.81
C LYS A 153 11.78 -5.75 -1.59
N MET A 154 12.87 -5.06 -1.33
CA MET A 154 13.16 -3.74 -1.92
C MET A 154 13.08 -3.80 -3.44
N GLY A 155 12.32 -2.87 -4.03
CA GLY A 155 12.11 -2.77 -5.47
C GLY A 155 10.95 -3.60 -6.00
N ASP A 156 10.43 -4.57 -5.24
CA ASP A 156 9.25 -5.31 -5.66
C ASP A 156 7.97 -4.48 -5.48
N ALA A 157 6.98 -4.75 -6.33
CA ALA A 157 5.66 -4.13 -6.26
C ALA A 157 4.57 -5.21 -6.30
N LEU A 158 3.49 -4.95 -5.57
CA LEU A 158 2.31 -5.78 -5.48
C LEU A 158 1.11 -5.00 -6.04
N LEU A 159 0.52 -5.52 -7.11
CA LEU A 159 -0.74 -5.01 -7.66
C LEU A 159 -1.90 -5.89 -7.19
N PHE A 160 -2.95 -5.27 -6.66
CA PHE A 160 -4.20 -5.94 -6.33
C PHE A 160 -5.40 -5.03 -6.62
N TRP A 161 -6.57 -5.64 -6.79
CA TRP A 161 -7.79 -4.97 -7.22
C TRP A 161 -8.78 -4.89 -6.07
N SER A 162 -9.33 -3.69 -5.85
CA SER A 162 -10.40 -3.44 -4.88
C SER A 162 -11.79 -3.66 -5.49
N MET A 163 -11.87 -3.82 -6.80
CA MET A 163 -13.08 -4.04 -7.57
C MET A 163 -12.93 -5.23 -8.52
N LYS A 164 -14.04 -5.91 -8.80
CA LYS A 164 -14.14 -6.95 -9.80
C LYS A 164 -14.37 -6.36 -11.20
N PRO A 165 -14.20 -7.15 -12.28
CA PRO A 165 -14.46 -6.70 -13.64
C PRO A 165 -15.90 -6.21 -13.91
N ASP A 166 -16.87 -6.62 -13.09
CA ASP A 166 -18.27 -6.17 -13.14
C ASP A 166 -18.52 -4.86 -12.35
N ALA A 167 -17.44 -4.18 -11.94
CA ALA A 167 -17.43 -2.97 -11.12
C ALA A 167 -18.01 -3.13 -9.70
N THR A 168 -18.25 -4.35 -9.23
CA THR A 168 -18.60 -4.58 -7.82
C THR A 168 -17.36 -4.57 -6.94
N LEU A 169 -17.50 -4.14 -5.67
CA LEU A 169 -16.40 -4.18 -4.70
C LEU A 169 -15.97 -5.63 -4.43
N ASP A 170 -14.66 -5.87 -4.31
CA ASP A 170 -14.12 -7.19 -4.04
C ASP A 170 -13.83 -7.39 -2.53
N PRO A 171 -14.64 -8.18 -1.79
CA PRO A 171 -14.39 -8.46 -0.38
C PRO A 171 -13.13 -9.31 -0.14
N LEU A 172 -12.56 -9.94 -1.18
CA LEU A 172 -11.31 -10.68 -1.10
C LEU A 172 -10.08 -9.75 -1.09
N SER A 173 -10.27 -8.46 -1.41
CA SER A 173 -9.22 -7.43 -1.38
C SER A 173 -8.89 -6.90 0.03
N LEU A 174 -9.54 -7.44 1.07
CA LEU A 174 -9.22 -7.13 2.47
C LEU A 174 -7.74 -7.44 2.69
N HIS A 175 -6.98 -6.43 3.08
CA HIS A 175 -5.53 -6.58 3.23
C HIS A 175 -4.99 -5.75 4.39
N GLY A 176 -3.84 -6.14 4.93
CA GLY A 176 -3.19 -5.46 6.04
C GLY A 176 -1.67 -5.54 5.98
N GLY A 177 -1.01 -4.79 6.85
CA GLY A 177 0.43 -4.85 7.08
C GLY A 177 0.70 -5.54 8.41
N CYS A 178 1.31 -6.72 8.37
CA CYS A 178 1.75 -7.41 9.57
C CYS A 178 2.76 -6.58 10.37
N PRO A 179 2.82 -6.78 11.70
CA PRO A 179 3.82 -6.11 12.52
C PRO A 179 5.23 -6.35 12.00
N VAL A 180 6.06 -5.31 11.95
CA VAL A 180 7.51 -5.49 11.76
C VAL A 180 8.07 -6.10 13.03
N ILE A 181 8.76 -7.24 12.91
CA ILE A 181 9.39 -7.92 14.05
C ILE A 181 10.87 -7.52 14.13
N LYS A 182 11.55 -7.45 12.97
CA LYS A 182 12.95 -7.03 12.88
C LYS A 182 13.22 -6.24 11.59
N GLY A 183 14.02 -5.18 11.73
CA GLY A 183 14.33 -4.24 10.64
C GLY A 183 13.36 -3.05 10.62
N ASN A 184 13.21 -2.43 9.44
CA ASN A 184 12.30 -1.31 9.21
C ASN A 184 11.63 -1.47 7.85
N LYS A 185 10.32 -1.23 7.78
CA LYS A 185 9.57 -1.34 6.52
C LYS A 185 9.30 0.04 5.95
N TRP A 186 9.80 0.28 4.75
CA TRP A 186 9.40 1.40 3.92
C TRP A 186 8.57 0.89 2.75
N SER A 187 7.47 1.57 2.45
CA SER A 187 6.62 1.25 1.29
C SER A 187 6.06 2.52 0.67
N SER A 188 5.75 2.47 -0.62
CA SER A 188 4.98 3.50 -1.31
C SER A 188 3.72 2.90 -1.94
N THR A 189 2.57 3.50 -1.65
CA THR A 189 1.28 3.09 -2.19
C THR A 189 0.85 4.07 -3.28
N LYS A 190 0.40 3.53 -4.41
CA LYS A 190 -0.33 4.25 -5.46
C LYS A 190 -1.75 3.69 -5.53
N TRP A 191 -2.75 4.52 -5.24
CA TRP A 191 -4.15 4.20 -5.49
C TRP A 191 -4.57 4.70 -6.87
N LEU A 192 -5.32 3.87 -7.59
CA LEU A 192 -5.77 4.11 -8.95
C LEU A 192 -7.29 4.11 -8.99
N HIS A 193 -7.86 5.21 -9.47
CA HIS A 193 -9.29 5.45 -9.50
C HIS A 193 -9.93 5.04 -10.83
N VAL A 194 -11.24 4.81 -10.83
CA VAL A 194 -12.03 4.50 -12.03
C VAL A 194 -12.06 5.64 -13.06
N SER A 195 -11.84 6.89 -12.62
CA SER A 195 -11.82 8.10 -13.44
C SER A 195 -10.67 9.03 -13.04
N ASP A 196 -10.49 10.12 -13.79
CA ASP A 196 -9.51 11.18 -13.50
C ASP A 196 -9.59 11.70 -12.07
N TYR A 197 -8.44 11.74 -11.41
CA TYR A 197 -8.26 12.27 -10.05
C TYR A 197 -7.59 13.64 -10.11
N HIS A 198 -8.22 14.64 -9.48
CA HIS A 198 -7.81 16.05 -9.54
C HIS A 198 -7.29 16.60 -8.21
#